data_AF-A0A6C1EAH8-F1
#
_entry.id   AF-A0A6C1EAH8-F1
#
_cell.length_a   1.000
_cell.length_b   1.000
_cell.length_c   1.000
_cell.angle_alpha   90.00
_cell.angle_beta   90.00
_cell.angle_gamma   90.00
#
_symmetry.space_group_name_H-M   'P 1'
#
loop_
_entity.id
_entity.type
_entity.pdbx_description
1 polymer ?
#
loop_
_entity_poly.entity_id
_entity_poly.type
_entity_poly.pdbx_seq_one_letter_code
_entity_poly.pdbx_strand_id
1 'polypeptide(L)'
;MNENNSSIETGVPPPCSLQLPVEKVQRIAKNDPEYMDTSDDAFVATAFATEFFIQVLTHESLQQQQRSQVPHPSDEITLSYDDVSATILKSTDGHLQFLNDVIPITKNLRLLVEENRVRYTTSVMPPNEVYSTYVMGETALKPNIVEIDLDNDEDDDEDVTDQE
;
A
#
# COMPACT_ATOMS: atom_id res chain seq x y z
N MET A 1 13.62 -30.10 -52.21
CA MET A 1 12.52 -29.11 -52.11
C MET A 1 11.50 -29.68 -51.15
N ASN A 2 11.59 -29.32 -49.87
CA ASN A 2 10.57 -29.64 -48.87
C ASN A 2 10.33 -28.35 -48.08
N GLU A 3 9.20 -27.70 -48.38
CA GLU A 3 8.73 -26.52 -47.67
C GLU A 3 7.98 -27.00 -46.41
N ASN A 4 8.59 -26.80 -45.24
CA ASN A 4 7.90 -26.96 -43.96
C ASN A 4 7.14 -25.67 -43.67
N ASN A 5 5.85 -25.69 -44.00
CA ASN A 5 4.91 -24.62 -43.68
C ASN A 5 4.54 -24.73 -42.18
N SER A 6 5.32 -24.05 -41.34
CA SER A 6 4.99 -23.85 -39.91
C SER A 6 3.96 -22.73 -39.82
N SER A 7 2.70 -23.10 -39.62
CA SER A 7 1.60 -22.19 -39.28
C SER A 7 2.02 -21.28 -38.13
N ILE A 8 2.12 -19.99 -38.40
CA ILE A 8 2.30 -18.94 -37.41
C ILE A 8 0.95 -18.83 -36.69
N GLU A 9 0.92 -19.33 -35.45
CA GLU A 9 -0.15 -19.09 -34.50
C GLU A 9 -0.18 -17.58 -34.22
N THR A 10 -1.10 -16.86 -34.87
CA THR A 10 -1.36 -15.45 -34.57
C THR A 10 -2.02 -15.41 -33.22
N GLY A 11 -1.20 -15.31 -32.16
CA GLY A 11 -1.66 -14.97 -30.83
C GLY A 11 -2.55 -13.73 -30.93
N VAL A 12 -3.78 -13.84 -30.41
CA VAL A 12 -4.69 -12.72 -30.27
C VAL A 12 -3.89 -11.58 -29.63
N PRO A 13 -3.79 -10.39 -30.27
CA PRO A 13 -3.13 -9.26 -29.65
C PRO A 13 -3.77 -9.04 -28.28
N PRO A 14 -2.98 -8.76 -27.22
CA PRO A 14 -3.56 -8.45 -25.92
C PRO A 14 -4.64 -7.40 -26.12
N PRO A 15 -5.81 -7.54 -25.48
CA PRO A 15 -6.91 -6.63 -25.74
C PRO A 15 -6.39 -5.22 -25.53
N CYS A 16 -6.31 -4.43 -26.60
CA CYS A 16 -6.00 -3.00 -26.56
C CYS A 16 -7.18 -2.22 -25.93
N SER A 17 -7.86 -2.83 -24.97
CA SER A 17 -8.84 -2.19 -24.12
C SER A 17 -8.09 -1.72 -22.88
N LEU A 18 -8.11 -0.41 -22.66
CA LEU A 18 -7.73 0.19 -21.39
C LEU A 18 -8.41 -0.53 -20.23
N GLN A 19 -7.64 -0.99 -19.27
CA GLN A 19 -8.17 -1.52 -18.01
C GLN A 19 -8.55 -0.39 -17.06
N LEU A 20 -7.84 0.73 -17.13
CA LEU A 20 -8.11 1.94 -16.37
C LEU A 20 -9.24 2.75 -17.02
N PRO A 21 -10.37 2.99 -16.33
CA PRO A 21 -11.47 3.80 -16.87
C PRO A 21 -11.05 5.26 -17.08
N VAL A 22 -11.31 5.79 -18.28
CA VAL A 22 -10.94 7.16 -18.66
C VAL A 22 -11.67 8.19 -17.79
N GLU A 23 -12.89 7.90 -17.35
CA GLU A 23 -13.68 8.79 -16.49
C GLU A 23 -13.01 9.02 -15.13
N LYS A 24 -12.26 8.02 -14.61
CA LYS A 24 -11.49 8.17 -13.38
C LYS A 24 -10.30 9.09 -13.60
N VAL A 25 -9.59 8.92 -14.72
CA VAL A 25 -8.47 9.80 -15.10
C VAL A 25 -8.94 11.23 -15.26
N GLN A 26 -10.07 11.44 -15.94
CA GLN A 26 -10.68 12.76 -16.10
C GLN A 26 -11.07 13.39 -14.75
N ARG A 27 -11.65 12.60 -13.82
CA ARG A 27 -12.00 13.08 -12.48
C ARG A 27 -10.77 13.49 -11.67
N ILE A 28 -9.70 12.69 -11.73
CA ILE A 28 -8.45 13.00 -11.03
C ILE A 28 -7.84 14.29 -11.59
N ALA A 29 -7.78 14.43 -12.92
CA ALA A 29 -7.24 15.63 -13.55
C ALA A 29 -8.04 16.90 -13.19
N LYS A 30 -9.38 16.83 -13.15
CA LYS A 30 -10.24 17.98 -12.79
C LYS A 30 -10.15 18.37 -11.31
N ASN A 31 -9.61 17.52 -10.45
CA ASN A 31 -9.38 17.85 -9.04
C ASN A 31 -8.11 18.68 -8.85
N ASP A 32 -7.30 18.88 -9.88
CA ASP A 32 -6.11 19.73 -9.82
C ASP A 32 -6.52 21.22 -9.69
N PRO A 33 -6.02 21.96 -8.69
CA PRO A 33 -6.30 23.40 -8.55
C PRO A 33 -5.87 24.23 -9.76
N GLU A 34 -4.93 23.75 -10.58
CA GLU A 34 -4.45 24.41 -11.80
C GLU A 34 -4.92 23.70 -13.08
N TYR A 35 -6.03 22.95 -13.02
CA TYR A 35 -6.58 22.24 -14.18
C TYR A 35 -6.92 23.15 -15.37
N MET A 36 -6.41 22.80 -16.55
CA MET A 36 -6.72 23.43 -17.83
C MET A 36 -7.53 22.48 -18.71
N ASP A 37 -8.36 23.05 -19.60
CA ASP A 37 -9.14 22.28 -20.57
C ASP A 37 -8.22 21.33 -21.36
N THR A 38 -8.51 20.03 -21.24
CA THR A 38 -7.69 18.94 -21.77
C THR A 38 -8.54 18.12 -22.74
N SER A 39 -7.97 17.71 -23.88
CA SER A 39 -8.68 16.94 -24.90
C SER A 39 -8.97 15.50 -24.46
N ASP A 40 -10.01 14.88 -25.04
CA ASP A 40 -10.37 13.48 -24.75
C ASP A 40 -9.21 12.51 -25.09
N ASP A 41 -8.52 12.74 -26.21
CA ASP A 41 -7.34 11.96 -26.60
C ASP A 41 -6.20 12.05 -25.58
N ALA A 42 -6.03 13.20 -24.92
CA ALA A 42 -5.02 13.37 -23.88
C ALA A 42 -5.38 12.55 -22.63
N PHE A 43 -6.66 12.49 -22.24
CA PHE A 43 -7.09 11.62 -21.14
C PHE A 43 -6.86 10.14 -21.44
N VAL A 44 -7.13 9.71 -22.68
CA VAL A 44 -6.87 8.34 -23.14
C VAL A 44 -5.36 8.04 -23.10
N ALA A 45 -4.52 8.94 -23.60
CA ALA A 45 -3.07 8.78 -23.57
C ALA A 45 -2.52 8.72 -22.13
N THR A 46 -3.01 9.58 -21.23
CA THR A 46 -2.65 9.55 -19.80
C THR A 46 -3.07 8.23 -19.14
N ALA A 47 -4.22 7.67 -19.52
CA ALA A 47 -4.66 6.38 -18.99
C ALA A 47 -3.68 5.26 -19.37
N PHE A 48 -3.28 5.16 -20.64
CA PHE A 48 -2.24 4.22 -21.09
C PHE A 48 -0.90 4.47 -20.40
N ALA A 49 -0.48 5.73 -20.28
CA ALA A 49 0.77 6.08 -19.61
C ALA A 49 0.76 5.65 -18.14
N THR A 50 -0.38 5.77 -17.46
CA THR A 50 -0.55 5.35 -16.05
C THR A 50 -0.45 3.84 -15.90
N GLU A 51 -1.07 3.07 -16.80
CA GLU A 51 -0.95 1.61 -16.81
C GLU A 51 0.50 1.18 -17.05
N PHE A 52 1.17 1.79 -18.02
CA PHE A 52 2.57 1.49 -18.32
C PHE A 52 3.48 1.87 -17.16
N PHE A 53 3.21 3.00 -16.51
CA PHE A 53 3.92 3.42 -15.31
C PHE A 53 3.81 2.38 -14.18
N ILE A 54 2.61 1.84 -13.89
CA ILE A 54 2.43 0.81 -12.87
C ILE A 54 3.22 -0.46 -13.23
N GLN A 55 3.20 -0.87 -14.50
CA GLN A 55 3.96 -2.03 -14.97
C GLN A 55 5.47 -1.82 -14.81
N VAL A 56 5.98 -0.66 -15.22
CA VAL A 56 7.40 -0.29 -15.07
C VAL A 56 7.80 -0.25 -13.61
N LEU A 57 7.02 0.43 -12.75
CA LEU A 57 7.29 0.53 -11.31
C LEU A 57 7.35 -0.85 -10.66
N THR A 58 6.41 -1.74 -11.00
CA THR A 58 6.38 -3.11 -10.48
C THR A 58 7.61 -3.89 -10.93
N HIS A 59 7.97 -3.79 -12.21
CA HIS A 59 9.13 -4.46 -12.77
C HIS A 59 10.45 -3.97 -12.17
N GLU A 60 10.65 -2.65 -12.04
CA GLU A 60 11.84 -2.08 -11.38
C GLU A 60 11.92 -2.52 -9.91
N SER A 61 10.78 -2.57 -9.21
CA SER A 61 10.71 -3.02 -7.81
C SER A 61 11.06 -4.49 -7.65
N LEU A 62 10.62 -5.36 -8.56
CA LEU A 62 10.99 -6.77 -8.59
C LEU A 62 12.49 -6.97 -8.87
N GLN A 63 13.07 -6.18 -9.77
CA GLN A 63 14.52 -6.21 -10.00
C GLN A 63 15.29 -5.78 -8.76
N GLN A 64 14.79 -4.77 -8.04
CA GLN A 64 15.40 -4.33 -6.79
C GLN A 64 15.33 -5.40 -5.71
N GLN A 65 14.20 -6.11 -5.57
CA GLN A 65 14.05 -7.24 -4.66
C GLN A 65 15.07 -8.37 -4.96
N GLN A 66 15.22 -8.74 -6.24
CA GLN A 66 16.17 -9.77 -6.69
C GLN A 66 17.63 -9.37 -6.47
N ARG A 67 17.96 -8.07 -6.47
CA ARG A 67 19.30 -7.58 -6.14
C ARG A 67 19.57 -7.57 -4.64
N SER A 68 18.53 -7.35 -3.83
CA SER A 68 18.64 -7.26 -2.36
C SER A 68 18.69 -8.64 -1.69
N GLN A 69 17.99 -9.64 -2.22
CA GLN A 69 17.91 -10.97 -1.63
C GLN A 69 18.81 -11.97 -2.36
N VAL A 70 19.40 -12.92 -1.63
CA VAL A 70 20.05 -14.09 -2.23
C VAL A 70 18.94 -15.11 -2.49
N PRO A 71 18.54 -15.36 -3.75
CA PRO A 71 17.35 -16.18 -4.01
C PRO A 71 17.61 -17.62 -3.59
N HIS A 72 16.77 -18.18 -2.72
CA HIS A 72 16.67 -19.63 -2.59
C HIS A 72 15.71 -20.13 -3.68
N PRO A 73 16.00 -21.26 -4.37
CA PRO A 73 15.17 -21.75 -5.49
C PRO A 73 13.73 -22.13 -5.12
N SER A 74 13.40 -22.15 -3.83
CA SER A 74 12.07 -22.41 -3.27
C SER A 74 11.28 -21.14 -2.93
N ASP A 75 11.92 -19.97 -2.99
CA ASP A 75 11.30 -18.75 -2.50
C ASP A 75 10.40 -18.16 -3.58
N GLU A 76 9.12 -18.00 -3.22
CA GLU A 76 8.18 -17.25 -4.04
C GLU A 76 8.59 -15.78 -4.07
N ILE A 77 8.72 -15.23 -5.27
CA ILE A 77 9.08 -13.83 -5.47
C ILE A 77 7.88 -12.98 -5.06
N THR A 78 7.97 -12.39 -3.86
CA THR A 78 6.93 -11.53 -3.29
C THR A 78 7.47 -10.12 -3.13
N LEU A 79 6.73 -9.14 -3.67
CA LEU A 79 7.13 -7.75 -3.60
C LEU A 79 6.71 -7.15 -2.26
N SER A 80 7.68 -6.63 -1.50
CA SER A 80 7.43 -5.94 -0.23
C SER A 80 7.43 -4.42 -0.39
N TYR A 81 6.87 -3.71 0.58
CA TYR A 81 6.90 -2.24 0.61
C TYR A 81 8.34 -1.70 0.65
N ASP A 82 9.24 -2.39 1.35
CA ASP A 82 10.65 -2.01 1.45
C ASP A 82 11.33 -2.07 0.08
N ASP A 83 10.93 -3.00 -0.80
CA ASP A 83 11.44 -3.08 -2.18
C ASP A 83 10.97 -1.90 -3.03
N VAL A 84 9.69 -1.52 -2.92
CA VAL A 84 9.14 -0.38 -3.67
C VAL A 84 9.78 0.94 -3.22
N SER A 85 9.82 1.20 -1.91
CA SER A 85 10.43 2.43 -1.37
C SER A 85 11.94 2.49 -1.63
N ALA A 86 12.64 1.35 -1.60
CA ALA A 86 14.06 1.30 -1.97
C ALA A 86 14.29 1.55 -3.47
N THR A 87 13.39 1.10 -4.34
CA THR A 87 13.46 1.34 -5.79
C THR A 87 13.34 2.83 -6.12
N ILE A 88 12.39 3.50 -5.47
CA ILE A 88 12.18 4.94 -5.61
C ILE A 88 13.43 5.70 -5.17
N LEU A 89 14.01 5.36 -4.01
CA LEU A 89 15.23 6.01 -3.52
C LEU A 89 16.44 5.77 -4.42
N LYS A 90 16.57 4.55 -4.97
CA LYS A 90 17.72 4.13 -5.78
C LYS A 90 17.56 4.41 -7.27
N SER A 91 16.46 5.04 -7.69
CA SER A 91 16.23 5.45 -9.08
C SER A 91 17.36 6.38 -9.52
N THR A 92 18.24 5.89 -10.39
CA THR A 92 19.44 6.62 -10.85
C THR A 92 19.09 7.88 -11.63
N ASP A 93 18.02 7.81 -12.43
CA ASP A 93 17.64 8.87 -13.36
C ASP A 93 16.62 9.85 -12.73
N GLY A 94 16.23 9.61 -11.47
CA GLY A 94 15.31 10.46 -10.72
C GLY A 94 13.85 10.44 -11.23
N HIS A 95 13.50 9.56 -12.18
CA HIS A 95 12.15 9.51 -12.76
C HIS A 95 11.07 9.13 -11.74
N LEU A 96 11.45 8.47 -10.64
CA LEU A 96 10.55 8.14 -9.54
C LEU A 96 10.62 9.13 -8.37
N GLN A 97 11.45 10.17 -8.44
CA GLN A 97 11.72 11.06 -7.30
C GLN A 97 10.46 11.75 -6.77
N PHE A 98 9.47 12.00 -7.64
CA PHE A 98 8.18 12.60 -7.29
C PHE A 98 7.37 11.76 -6.28
N LEU A 99 7.69 10.47 -6.11
CA LEU A 99 7.01 9.58 -5.18
C LEU A 99 7.61 9.59 -3.78
N ASN A 100 8.76 10.23 -3.54
CA ASN A 100 9.42 10.19 -2.22
C ASN A 100 8.52 10.69 -1.08
N ASP A 101 7.68 11.69 -1.38
CA ASP A 101 6.75 12.26 -0.40
C ASP A 101 5.53 11.35 -0.17
N VAL A 102 5.18 10.53 -1.16
CA VAL A 102 4.02 9.62 -1.13
C VAL A 102 4.39 8.26 -0.56
N ILE A 103 5.58 7.75 -0.89
CA ILE A 103 6.07 6.42 -0.55
C ILE A 103 7.43 6.58 0.17
N PRO A 104 7.42 7.06 1.43
CA PRO A 104 8.65 7.25 2.19
C PRO A 104 9.22 5.92 2.69
N ILE A 105 10.52 5.91 2.98
CA ILE A 105 11.15 4.78 3.68
C ILE A 105 10.64 4.74 5.10
N THR A 106 10.13 3.59 5.50
CA THR A 106 9.61 3.38 6.85
C THR A 106 10.60 2.58 7.69
N LYS A 107 10.46 2.67 9.01
CA LYS A 107 11.20 1.84 9.96
C LYS A 107 10.24 1.38 11.04
N ASN A 108 10.45 0.16 11.53
CA ASN A 108 9.62 -0.35 12.60
C ASN A 108 9.82 0.48 13.88
N LEU A 109 8.70 0.93 14.43
CA LEU A 109 8.65 1.82 15.58
C LEU A 109 9.34 1.22 16.81
N ARG A 110 9.15 -0.08 17.05
CA ARG A 110 9.78 -0.82 18.17
C ARG A 110 11.31 -0.73 18.11
N LEU A 111 11.89 -0.95 16.94
CA LEU A 111 13.35 -0.90 16.74
C LEU A 111 13.90 0.49 17.05
N LEU A 112 13.15 1.55 16.71
CA LEU A 112 13.55 2.94 16.98
C LEU A 112 13.54 3.27 18.49
N VAL A 113 12.67 2.66 19.29
CA VAL A 113 12.73 2.78 20.76
C VAL A 113 13.92 2.06 21.34
N GLU A 114 14.14 0.82 20.90
CA GLU A 114 15.25 0.00 21.38
C GLU A 114 16.60 0.70 21.08
N GLU A 115 16.70 1.39 19.93
CA GLU A 115 17.85 2.23 19.56
C GLU A 115 17.86 3.62 20.25
N ASN A 116 16.88 3.93 21.11
CA ASN A 116 16.69 5.24 21.77
C ASN A 116 16.59 6.43 20.81
N ARG A 117 16.18 6.20 19.56
CA ARG A 117 16.01 7.25 18.53
C ARG A 117 14.69 7.98 18.65
N VAL A 118 13.68 7.33 19.22
CA VAL A 118 12.35 7.90 19.44
C VAL A 118 11.89 7.55 20.86
N ARG A 119 11.24 8.50 21.53
CA ARG A 119 10.57 8.29 22.82
C ARG A 119 9.08 8.52 22.62
N TYR A 120 8.23 7.60 23.05
CA TYR A 120 6.79 7.85 23.11
C TYR A 120 6.47 8.46 24.46
N THR A 121 5.95 9.69 24.45
CA THR A 121 5.18 10.18 25.59
C THR A 121 3.77 9.62 25.43
N THR A 122 3.48 8.53 26.11
CA THR A 122 2.08 8.18 26.35
C THR A 122 1.52 9.30 27.22
N SER A 123 0.77 10.23 26.63
CA SER A 123 -0.11 11.15 27.36
C SER A 123 -1.37 10.39 27.81
N VAL A 124 -1.16 9.29 28.50
CA VAL A 124 -2.12 8.69 29.40
C VAL A 124 -1.47 8.82 30.77
N MET A 125 -2.19 9.40 31.72
CA MET A 125 -1.74 9.52 33.11
C MET A 125 -1.04 8.24 33.58
N PRO A 126 -0.01 8.34 34.44
CA PRO A 126 0.66 7.15 34.94
C PRO A 126 -0.35 6.29 35.71
N PRO A 127 -0.58 5.01 35.35
CA PRO A 127 -1.06 4.04 36.31
C PRO A 127 0.14 3.72 37.20
N ASN A 128 0.44 4.63 38.11
CA ASN A 128 1.36 4.39 39.19
C ASN A 128 0.66 3.42 40.15
N GLU A 129 0.51 2.14 39.76
CA GLU A 129 0.13 0.99 40.61
C GLU A 129 -0.05 -0.34 39.82
N VAL A 130 0.75 -0.69 38.81
CA VAL A 130 0.70 -2.08 38.27
C VAL A 130 2.05 -2.66 37.86
N TYR A 131 3.10 -2.45 38.66
CA TYR A 131 4.31 -3.28 38.60
C TYR A 131 4.79 -3.64 40.00
N SER A 132 3.99 -4.42 40.73
CA SER A 132 4.49 -5.14 41.89
C SER A 132 3.66 -6.37 42.15
N THR A 133 3.83 -7.43 41.36
CA THR A 133 3.58 -8.81 41.80
C THR A 133 3.99 -9.83 40.73
N TYR A 134 5.29 -10.07 40.54
CA TYR A 134 5.75 -11.39 40.08
C TYR A 134 7.09 -11.72 40.75
N VAL A 135 7.03 -11.95 42.05
CA VAL A 135 8.03 -12.79 42.74
C VAL A 135 7.23 -13.80 43.57
N MET A 136 7.30 -15.06 43.12
CA MET A 136 6.83 -16.29 43.77
C MET A 136 5.31 -16.50 43.91
N GLY A 137 4.81 -17.60 43.31
CA GLY A 137 3.56 -18.23 43.72
C GLY A 137 2.81 -18.91 42.58
N GLU A 138 2.90 -20.24 42.50
CA GLU A 138 2.02 -21.08 41.70
C GLU A 138 0.54 -20.81 42.04
N THR A 139 -0.30 -20.60 41.02
CA THR A 139 -1.64 -21.20 40.78
C THR A 139 -2.41 -20.41 39.71
N ALA A 140 -3.10 -21.14 38.84
CA ALA A 140 -3.71 -20.70 37.59
C ALA A 140 -4.88 -19.70 37.75
N LEU A 141 -5.10 -18.86 36.74
CA LEU A 141 -6.42 -18.46 36.19
C LEU A 141 -6.22 -17.80 34.81
N LYS A 142 -7.03 -18.20 33.81
CA LYS A 142 -6.93 -17.77 32.40
C LYS A 142 -7.25 -16.27 32.23
N PRO A 143 -6.62 -15.56 31.29
CA PRO A 143 -6.96 -14.17 31.01
C PRO A 143 -8.35 -14.06 30.36
N ASN A 144 -9.16 -13.12 30.86
CA ASN A 144 -10.46 -12.77 30.33
C ASN A 144 -10.24 -11.84 29.12
N ILE A 145 -10.43 -12.36 27.91
CA ILE A 145 -10.36 -11.59 26.67
C ILE A 145 -11.70 -10.87 26.53
N VAL A 146 -11.69 -9.55 26.63
CA VAL A 146 -12.85 -8.73 26.27
C VAL A 146 -12.84 -8.58 24.76
N GLU A 147 -13.72 -9.32 24.08
CA GLU A 147 -14.03 -9.12 22.67
C GLU A 147 -14.85 -7.81 22.56
N ILE A 148 -14.35 -6.87 21.76
CA ILE A 148 -15.03 -5.60 21.47
C ILE A 148 -15.83 -5.85 20.19
N ASP A 149 -17.15 -6.05 20.33
CA ASP A 149 -18.08 -6.10 19.19
C ASP A 149 -18.18 -4.70 18.58
N LEU A 150 -17.79 -4.58 17.31
CA LEU A 150 -17.80 -3.32 16.54
C LEU A 150 -19.06 -3.15 15.68
N ASP A 151 -20.10 -3.98 15.89
CA ASP A 151 -21.28 -4.02 15.02
C ASP A 151 -22.53 -3.35 15.61
N ASN A 152 -22.42 -2.57 16.70
CA ASN A 152 -23.57 -1.86 17.28
C ASN A 152 -23.55 -0.37 16.95
N ASP A 153 -23.72 -0.05 15.66
CA ASP A 153 -24.26 1.25 15.23
C ASP A 153 -25.80 1.18 15.42
N GLU A 154 -26.27 1.35 16.66
CA GLU A 154 -27.69 1.66 16.90
C GLU A 154 -27.87 3.17 16.75
N ASP A 155 -28.56 3.53 15.67
CA ASP A 155 -29.07 4.87 15.37
C ASP A 155 -29.96 5.37 16.53
N ASP A 156 -29.46 6.34 17.28
CA ASP A 156 -30.20 7.04 18.34
C ASP A 156 -31.12 8.11 17.69
N ASP A 157 -32.22 7.65 17.08
CA ASP A 157 -33.31 8.52 16.63
C ASP A 157 -34.15 8.93 17.86
N GLU A 158 -33.80 10.06 18.48
CA GLU A 158 -34.66 10.68 19.51
C GLU A 158 -35.95 11.23 18.91
N ASP A 159 -37.04 10.49 19.11
CA ASP A 159 -38.42 10.89 18.82
C ASP A 159 -38.89 11.93 19.85
N VAL A 160 -38.90 13.20 19.43
CA VAL A 160 -39.38 14.33 20.24
C VAL A 160 -40.91 14.26 20.30
N THR A 161 -41.43 13.65 21.36
CA THR A 161 -42.87 13.66 21.63
C THR A 161 -43.31 15.03 22.13
N ASP A 162 -44.09 15.73 21.29
CA ASP A 162 -44.84 16.92 21.68
C ASP A 162 -45.84 16.56 22.79
N GLN A 163 -45.74 17.21 23.95
CA GLN A 163 -46.78 17.23 24.97
C GLN A 163 -47.55 18.54 24.92
N GLU A 164 -48.87 18.40 25.02
CA GLU A 164 -49.97 19.39 24.90
C GLU A 164 -49.78 20.76 25.57
#